data_AF-A0A4S8MMM2-F1
#
_entry.id   AF-A0A4S8MMM2-F1
#
_cell.length_a   1.000
_cell.length_b   1.000
_cell.length_c   1.000
_cell.angle_alpha   90.00
_cell.angle_beta   90.00
_cell.angle_gamma   90.00
#
_symmetry.space_group_name_H-M   'P 1'
#
loop_
_entity.id
_entity.type
_entity.pdbx_description
1 polymer ?
#
loop_
_entity_poly.entity_id
_entity_poly.type
_entity_poly.pdbx_seq_one_letter_code
_entity_poly.pdbx_strand_id
1 'polypeptide(L)'
;KGRELPEGLGSLDTRALFTKARVGSLRSEELDVRLDSGADITLISEDYWKKLEILPKPKTGLRMKLYQLTGEAKILGYVKFPIFMKSAEDVWI
;
A
#
# COMPACT_ATOMS: atom_id res chain seq x y z
N LYS A 1 -26.64 -1.77 -1.22
CA LYS A 1 -27.26 -2.18 0.07
C LYS A 1 -26.11 -2.60 0.98
N GLY A 2 -25.78 -1.82 2.01
CA GLY A 2 -24.68 -2.15 2.94
C GLY A 2 -25.06 -3.34 3.82
N ARG A 3 -24.07 -4.10 4.32
CA ARG A 3 -24.29 -5.12 5.35
C ARG A 3 -24.56 -4.39 6.67
N GLU A 4 -25.67 -4.73 7.34
CA GLU A 4 -25.89 -4.31 8.73
C GLU A 4 -25.29 -5.39 9.64
N LEU A 5 -24.15 -5.07 10.23
CA LEU A 5 -23.47 -5.90 11.23
C LEU A 5 -23.52 -5.16 12.58
N PRO A 6 -23.55 -5.89 13.71
CA PRO A 6 -23.44 -5.26 15.04
C PRO A 6 -22.19 -4.37 15.14
N GLU A 7 -22.25 -3.40 16.05
CA GLU A 7 -21.11 -2.53 16.33
C GLU A 7 -19.84 -3.34 16.64
N GLY A 8 -18.71 -2.94 16.05
CA GLY A 8 -17.43 -3.65 16.18
C GLY A 8 -17.25 -4.88 15.28
N LEU A 9 -18.27 -5.30 14.52
CA LEU A 9 -18.18 -6.46 13.59
C LEU A 9 -18.11 -6.07 12.12
N GLY A 10 -17.88 -4.79 11.80
CA GLY A 10 -17.86 -4.29 10.41
C GLY A 10 -16.83 -4.97 9.49
N SER A 11 -15.79 -5.58 10.05
CA SER A 11 -14.77 -6.32 9.29
C SER A 11 -15.04 -7.82 9.17
N LEU A 12 -16.09 -8.35 9.81
CA LEU A 12 -16.41 -9.78 9.78
C LEU A 12 -16.70 -10.20 8.32
N ASP A 13 -16.07 -11.30 7.89
CA ASP A 13 -16.14 -11.82 6.51
C ASP A 13 -15.70 -10.85 5.40
N THR A 14 -14.95 -9.80 5.75
CA THR A 14 -14.26 -8.96 4.77
C THR A 14 -12.83 -9.47 4.57
N ARG A 15 -12.37 -9.44 3.33
CA ARG A 15 -10.98 -9.73 2.98
C ARG A 15 -10.38 -8.50 2.32
N ALA A 16 -9.10 -8.27 2.61
CA ALA A 16 -8.34 -7.25 1.91
C ALA A 16 -8.32 -7.55 0.41
N LEU A 17 -8.50 -6.53 -0.41
CA LEU A 17 -8.35 -6.64 -1.86
C LEU A 17 -6.87 -6.64 -2.21
N PHE A 18 -6.44 -7.59 -3.02
CA PHE A 18 -5.06 -7.70 -3.49
C PHE A 18 -5.00 -7.62 -5.02
N THR A 19 -3.91 -7.03 -5.53
CA THR A 19 -3.59 -7.02 -6.95
C THR A 19 -2.07 -7.16 -7.15
N LYS A 20 -1.67 -7.43 -8.41
CA LYS A 20 -0.26 -7.39 -8.81
C LYS A 20 0.15 -5.97 -9.17
N ALA A 21 1.29 -5.54 -8.66
CA ALA A 21 1.90 -4.27 -9.02
C ALA A 21 3.39 -4.43 -9.34
N ARG A 22 3.96 -3.43 -10.02
CA ARG A 22 5.41 -3.22 -10.19
C ARG A 22 5.78 -1.85 -9.64
N VAL A 23 6.87 -1.79 -8.89
CA VAL A 23 7.30 -0.57 -8.20
C VAL A 23 8.55 0.02 -8.85
N GLY A 24 8.50 1.29 -9.23
CA GLY A 24 9.64 2.04 -9.76
C GLY A 24 9.87 1.88 -11.27
N SER A 25 9.63 0.70 -11.84
CA SER A 25 9.80 0.43 -13.26
C SER A 25 8.84 -0.66 -13.76
N LEU A 26 8.47 -0.59 -15.04
CA LEU A 26 7.76 -1.68 -15.73
C LEU A 26 8.58 -2.96 -15.82
N ARG A 27 9.90 -2.93 -15.59
CA ARG A 27 10.76 -4.13 -15.60
C ARG A 27 10.96 -4.76 -14.22
N SER A 28 10.46 -4.11 -13.17
CA SER A 28 10.58 -4.61 -11.80
C SER A 28 9.76 -5.88 -11.60
N GLU A 29 10.13 -6.66 -10.58
CA GLU A 29 9.38 -7.85 -10.19
C GLU A 29 7.94 -7.50 -9.80
N GLU A 30 7.03 -8.42 -10.11
CA GLU A 30 5.65 -8.32 -9.68
C GLU A 30 5.52 -8.67 -8.20
N LEU A 31 4.78 -7.85 -7.46
CA LEU A 31 4.49 -8.08 -6.04
C LEU A 31 2.97 -8.06 -5.80
N ASP A 32 2.53 -8.79 -4.79
CA ASP A 32 1.18 -8.66 -4.25
C ASP A 32 1.08 -7.39 -3.41
N VAL A 33 0.18 -6.48 -3.79
CA VAL A 33 -0.13 -5.26 -3.06
C VAL A 33 -1.57 -5.28 -2.56
N ARG A 34 -1.80 -4.64 -1.42
CA ARG A 34 -3.13 -4.45 -0.87
C ARG A 34 -3.73 -3.13 -1.36
N LEU A 35 -4.93 -3.21 -1.92
CA LEU A 35 -5.75 -2.04 -2.19
C LEU A 35 -6.63 -1.78 -0.97
N ASP A 36 -6.41 -0.62 -0.33
CA ASP A 36 -7.09 -0.21 0.89
C ASP A 36 -7.69 1.18 0.68
N SER A 37 -9.00 1.24 0.46
CA SER A 37 -9.71 2.50 0.29
C SER A 37 -9.85 3.29 1.60
N GLY A 38 -9.54 2.69 2.75
CA GLY A 38 -9.51 3.36 4.04
C GLY A 38 -8.19 4.06 4.34
N ALA A 39 -7.19 3.93 3.47
CA ALA A 39 -5.89 4.56 3.63
C ALA A 39 -5.74 5.78 2.72
N ASP A 40 -5.45 6.95 3.33
CA ASP A 40 -5.15 8.19 2.59
C ASP A 40 -3.77 8.17 1.91
N ILE A 41 -2.92 7.21 2.28
CA ILE A 41 -1.53 7.11 1.85
C ILE A 41 -1.16 5.67 1.50
N THR A 42 -0.22 5.52 0.56
CA THR A 42 0.43 4.24 0.30
C THR A 42 1.58 4.01 1.28
N LEU A 43 1.63 2.82 1.87
CA LEU A 43 2.69 2.40 2.78
C LEU A 43 3.58 1.34 2.11
N ILE A 44 4.88 1.44 2.33
CA ILE A 44 5.86 0.40 2.01
C ILE A 44 6.70 0.13 3.26
N SER A 45 7.13 -1.12 3.45
CA SER A 45 8.08 -1.43 4.52
C SER A 45 9.48 -0.92 4.17
N GLU A 46 10.26 -0.61 5.20
CA GLU A 46 11.68 -0.25 5.02
C GLU A 46 12.46 -1.37 4.34
N ASP A 47 12.17 -2.63 4.70
CA ASP A 47 12.82 -3.81 4.15
C ASP A 47 12.55 -3.99 2.66
N TYR A 48 11.34 -3.68 2.20
CA TYR A 48 11.02 -3.71 0.77
C TYR A 48 11.67 -2.52 0.05
N TRP A 49 11.59 -1.32 0.64
CA TRP A 49 12.23 -0.12 0.08
C TRP A 49 13.73 -0.34 -0.15
N LYS A 50 14.46 -0.96 0.80
CA LYS A 50 15.90 -1.28 0.67
C LYS A 50 16.25 -2.24 -0.48
N LYS A 51 15.27 -2.98 -1.02
CA LYS A 51 15.46 -3.92 -2.13
C LYS A 51 15.24 -3.29 -3.51
N LEU A 52 14.76 -2.05 -3.58
CA LEU A 52 14.55 -1.38 -4.85
C LEU A 52 15.87 -1.17 -5.58
N GLU A 53 15.91 -1.56 -6.85
CA GLU A 53 17.08 -1.39 -7.72
C GLU A 53 17.54 0.07 -7.78
N ILE A 54 16.58 0.99 -7.91
CA ILE A 54 16.78 2.42 -7.76
C ILE A 54 16.18 2.83 -6.42
N LEU A 55 17.04 3.19 -5.47
CA LEU A 55 16.65 3.53 -4.11
C LEU A 55 16.42 5.05 -3.96
N PRO A 56 15.16 5.55 -4.02
CA PRO A 56 14.89 6.97 -3.79
C PRO A 56 15.22 7.31 -2.34
N LYS A 57 16.02 8.36 -2.13
CA LYS A 57 16.36 8.85 -0.78
C LYS A 57 15.10 9.29 -0.05
N PRO A 58 14.81 8.76 1.16
CA PRO A 58 13.65 9.18 1.94
C PRO A 58 13.80 10.65 2.31
N LYS A 59 12.71 11.38 2.15
CA LYS A 59 12.61 12.77 2.58
C LYS A 59 11.82 12.84 3.88
N THR A 60 12.17 13.80 4.72
CA THR A 60 11.37 14.14 5.89
C THR A 60 10.19 15.00 5.44
N GLY A 61 8.98 14.58 5.81
CA GLY A 61 7.74 15.31 5.53
C GLY A 61 7.11 15.88 6.80
N LEU A 62 5.86 16.30 6.68
CA LEU A 62 5.05 16.66 7.84
C LEU A 62 4.99 15.49 8.82
N ARG A 63 5.07 15.75 10.12
CA ARG A 63 4.96 14.69 11.14
C ARG A 63 3.55 14.11 11.10
N MET A 64 3.45 12.83 10.79
CA MET A 64 2.19 12.12 10.64
C MET A 64 2.05 11.05 11.73
N LYS A 65 0.83 10.90 12.25
CA LYS A 65 0.46 9.78 13.14
C LYS A 65 -0.27 8.75 12.30
N LEU A 66 0.23 7.51 12.29
CA LEU A 66 -0.51 6.39 11.70
C LEU A 66 -1.51 5.87 12.74
N TYR A 67 -2.79 5.91 12.41
CA TYR A 67 -3.84 5.31 13.24
C TYR A 67 -4.23 3.98 12.59
N GLN A 68 -4.02 2.88 13.31
CA GLN A 68 -4.34 1.54 12.85
C GLN A 68 -5.08 0.77 13.94
N LEU A 69 -5.97 -0.13 13.52
CA LEU A 69 -6.80 -0.94 14.43
C LEU A 69 -5.95 -1.85 15.34
N THR A 70 -4.81 -2.35 14.85
CA THR A 70 -3.91 -3.25 15.59
C THR A 70 -2.44 -2.94 15.30
N GLY A 71 -1.59 -3.05 16.33
CA GLY A 71 -0.13 -2.93 16.25
C GLY A 71 0.41 -1.50 16.33
N GLU A 72 1.74 -1.38 16.25
CA GLU A 72 2.45 -0.10 16.15
C GLU A 72 3.26 -0.02 14.85
N ALA A 73 3.24 1.14 14.20
CA ALA A 73 4.03 1.41 13.02
C ALA A 73 4.49 2.87 13.03
N LYS A 74 5.72 3.10 12.56
CA LYS A 74 6.34 4.42 12.50
C LYS A 74 6.62 4.80 11.06
N ILE A 75 6.21 6.00 10.68
CA ILE A 75 6.60 6.60 9.39
C ILE A 75 8.05 7.08 9.50
N LEU A 76 8.93 6.49 8.69
CA LEU A 76 10.36 6.85 8.64
C LEU A 76 10.64 8.06 7.72
N GLY A 77 9.75 8.32 6.78
CA GLY A 77 9.86 9.38 5.78
C GLY A 77 8.90 9.12 4.62
N TYR A 78 9.07 9.84 3.52
CA TYR A 78 8.35 9.60 2.28
C TYR A 78 9.29 9.56 1.09
N VAL A 79 8.88 8.83 0.05
CA VAL A 79 9.57 8.73 -1.23
C VAL A 79 8.55 8.90 -2.37
N LYS A 80 9.04 9.16 -3.58
CA LYS A 80 8.22 9.25 -4.78
C LYS A 80 8.80 8.31 -5.83
N PHE A 81 7.95 7.44 -6.37
CA PHE A 81 8.26 6.56 -7.49
C PHE A 81 6.96 6.17 -8.21
N PRO A 82 7.00 5.81 -9.50
CA PRO A 82 5.84 5.30 -10.20
C PRO A 82 5.48 3.90 -9.67
N ILE A 83 4.18 3.62 -9.59
CA ILE A 83 3.64 2.29 -9.31
C ILE A 83 2.79 1.92 -10.53
N PHE A 84 3.03 0.73 -11.06
CA PHE A 84 2.28 0.21 -12.19
C PHE A 84 1.39 -0.93 -11.74
N MET A 85 0.17 -1.00 -12.25
CA MET A 85 -0.77 -2.09 -11.99
C MET A 85 -1.31 -2.65 -13.30
N LYS A 86 -1.78 -3.89 -13.27
CA LYS A 86 -2.48 -4.47 -14.42
C LYS A 86 -3.90 -3.92 -14.52
N SER A 87 -4.25 -3.45 -15.70
CA SER A 87 -5.63 -3.15 -16.08
C SER A 87 -6.44 -4.44 -16.26
N ALA A 88 -7.76 -4.30 -16.45
CA ALA A 88 -8.64 -5.44 -16.76
C ALA A 88 -8.30 -6.13 -18.10
N GLU A 89 -7.57 -5.45 -18.98
CA GLU A 89 -7.13 -5.96 -20.29
C GLU A 89 -5.68 -6.49 -20.24
N ASP A 90 -5.13 -6.71 -19.04
CA ASP A 90 -3.77 -7.20 -18.79
C ASP A 90 -2.63 -6.26 -19.27
N VAL A 91 -2.97 -5.00 -19.55
CA VAL A 91 -1.99 -3.93 -19.86
C VAL A 91 -1.53 -3.24 -18.58
N TRP A 92 -0.22 -3.00 -18.45
CA TRP A 92 0.35 -2.22 -17.34
C TRP A 92 0.05 -0.74 -17.51
N ILE A 93 -0.52 -0.14 -16.46
CA ILE A 93 -0.84 1.29 -16.36
C ILE A 93 -0.21 1.93 -15.13
#